data_AF-G9ELG6-F1
#
_entry.id   AF-G9ELG6-F1
#
_cell.length_a   1.000
_cell.length_b   1.000
_cell.length_c   1.000
_cell.angle_alpha   90.00
_cell.angle_beta   90.00
_cell.angle_gamma   90.00
#
_symmetry.space_group_name_H-M   'P 1'
#
loop_
_entity.id
_entity.type
_entity.pdbx_description
1 polymer ?
#
loop_
_entity_poly.entity_id
_entity_poly.type
_entity_poly.pdbx_seq_one_letter_code
_entity_poly.pdbx_strand_id
1 'polypeptide(L)'
;MNVIKPLKILQLNLYSWFLIIVYLAASITMESHSNAAHWEGFYLSSPIIILVIIWSEIRISILNSYTGAISKKEAIFHNDLFLITFSFISGTLLSFLFEYKNSDVLGWWPVIIYIMAIYGFLFAFIFSFTARGLDDHKKYTFVYFFLLLLFPSLSLLGCFDNNRFNVFIGLLLGVHLLFVLVYRILLLIRKSTSK
;
A
#
# COMPACT_ATOMS: atom_id res chain seq x y z
N MET A 1 -2.24 -31.60 0.41
CA MET A 1 -1.58 -31.06 1.62
C MET A 1 -0.43 -30.18 1.14
N ASN A 2 -0.61 -28.86 1.14
CA ASN A 2 0.47 -27.94 0.74
C ASN A 2 1.43 -27.83 1.93
N VAL A 3 2.60 -28.46 1.81
CA VAL A 3 3.69 -28.31 2.76
C VAL A 3 4.21 -26.89 2.62
N ILE A 4 3.95 -26.05 3.62
CA ILE A 4 4.56 -24.73 3.74
C ILE A 4 6.06 -24.98 3.94
N LYS A 5 6.86 -24.77 2.88
CA LYS A 5 8.31 -24.86 2.98
C LYS A 5 8.80 -23.74 3.91
N PRO A 6 9.81 -23.98 4.77
CA PRO A 6 10.36 -22.95 5.63
C PRO A 6 10.87 -21.78 4.78
N LEU A 7 10.46 -20.57 5.15
CA LEU A 7 10.85 -19.34 4.49
C LEU A 7 12.38 -19.19 4.61
N LYS A 8 13.12 -19.33 3.51
CA LYS A 8 14.55 -19.02 3.50
C LYS A 8 14.70 -17.50 3.54
N ILE A 9 15.02 -16.95 4.71
CA ILE A 9 15.16 -15.49 4.97
C ILE A 9 16.11 -14.79 3.96
N LEU A 10 17.09 -15.50 3.41
CA LEU A 10 18.01 -14.98 2.38
C LEU A 10 17.44 -14.94 0.94
N GLN A 11 16.19 -15.36 0.73
CA GLN A 11 15.52 -15.38 -0.57
C GLN A 11 14.22 -14.54 -0.59
N LEU A 12 14.09 -13.60 0.34
CA LEU A 12 12.96 -12.66 0.34
C LEU A 12 12.97 -11.81 -0.93
N ASN A 13 11.78 -11.45 -1.39
CA ASN A 13 11.61 -10.60 -2.55
C ASN A 13 11.93 -9.12 -2.23
N LEU A 14 12.08 -8.31 -3.28
CA LEU A 14 12.47 -6.90 -3.16
C LEU A 14 11.50 -6.07 -2.29
N TYR A 15 10.19 -6.34 -2.36
CA TYR A 15 9.18 -5.62 -1.57
C TYR A 15 9.29 -5.97 -0.09
N SER A 16 9.50 -7.25 0.23
CA SER A 16 9.76 -7.71 1.60
C SER A 16 11.02 -7.06 2.18
N TRP A 17 12.12 -7.05 1.43
CA TRP A 17 13.36 -6.38 1.85
C TRP A 17 13.17 -4.89 2.08
N PHE A 18 12.51 -4.21 1.13
CA PHE A 18 12.20 -2.80 1.26
C PHE A 18 11.38 -2.52 2.52
N LEU A 19 10.33 -3.32 2.77
CA LEU A 19 9.44 -3.13 3.91
C LEU A 19 10.16 -3.38 5.24
N ILE A 20 11.04 -4.39 5.31
CA ILE A 20 11.87 -4.65 6.50
C ILE A 20 12.77 -3.46 6.79
N ILE A 21 13.50 -2.97 5.78
CA ILE A 21 14.47 -1.88 5.95
C ILE A 21 13.74 -0.61 6.41
N VAL A 22 12.66 -0.23 5.74
CA VAL A 22 11.92 0.99 6.09
C VAL A 22 11.22 0.86 7.44
N TYR A 23 10.69 -0.31 7.78
CA TYR A 23 10.07 -0.54 9.09
C TYR A 23 11.07 -0.44 10.24
N LEU A 24 12.25 -1.04 10.09
CA LEU A 24 13.31 -0.96 11.10
C LEU A 24 13.79 0.48 11.26
N ALA A 25 14.02 1.19 10.15
CA ALA A 25 14.41 2.59 10.19
C ALA A 25 13.33 3.45 10.88
N ALA A 26 12.06 3.29 10.52
CA ALA A 26 10.94 4.01 11.12
C ALA A 26 10.82 3.73 12.62
N SER A 27 10.91 2.46 13.02
CA SER A 27 10.83 2.04 14.42
C SER A 27 11.97 2.64 15.24
N ILE A 28 13.21 2.57 14.74
CA ILE A 28 14.38 3.18 15.40
C ILE A 28 14.18 4.69 15.54
N THR A 29 13.76 5.37 14.47
CA THR A 29 13.50 6.82 14.50
C THR A 29 12.45 7.19 15.55
N MET A 30 11.31 6.49 15.57
CA MET A 30 10.23 6.74 16.53
C MET A 30 10.68 6.47 17.97
N GLU A 31 11.30 5.32 18.23
CA GLU A 31 11.71 4.91 19.58
C GLU A 31 12.81 5.82 20.14
N SER A 32 13.81 6.19 19.32
CA SER A 32 14.93 7.07 19.73
C SER A 32 14.52 8.51 20.06
N HIS A 33 13.39 8.97 19.53
CA HIS A 33 12.85 10.31 19.80
C HIS A 33 11.67 10.27 20.77
N SER A 34 11.22 9.09 21.17
CA SER A 34 10.24 8.93 22.24
C SER A 34 10.92 9.05 23.61
N ASN A 35 10.25 9.68 24.57
CA ASN A 35 10.74 9.75 25.95
C ASN A 35 10.56 8.41 26.72
N ALA A 36 9.97 7.40 26.09
CA ALA A 36 9.61 6.12 26.66
C ALA A 36 10.17 5.00 25.76
N ALA A 37 11.49 4.86 25.76
CA ALA A 37 12.22 3.89 24.94
C ALA A 37 12.00 2.45 25.45
N HIS A 38 10.80 1.92 25.25
CA HIS A 38 10.41 0.58 25.72
C HIS A 38 10.29 -0.45 24.59
N TRP A 39 10.53 -0.09 23.31
CA TRP A 39 10.36 -0.98 22.14
C TRP A 39 8.96 -1.59 22.02
N GLU A 40 8.01 -1.19 22.87
CA GLU A 40 6.63 -1.67 22.88
C GLU A 40 5.96 -1.40 21.54
N GLY A 41 6.26 -0.25 20.93
CA GLY A 41 5.73 0.10 19.63
C GLY A 41 6.18 -0.88 18.55
N PHE A 42 7.47 -1.21 18.53
CA PHE A 42 8.02 -2.22 17.62
C PHE A 42 7.33 -3.59 17.78
N TYR A 43 7.16 -4.07 19.02
CA TYR A 43 6.49 -5.35 19.25
C TYR A 43 5.02 -5.31 18.82
N LEU A 44 4.32 -4.20 19.12
CA LEU A 44 2.91 -4.03 18.80
C LEU A 44 2.65 -3.99 17.30
N SER A 45 3.46 -3.27 16.51
CA SER A 45 3.28 -3.17 15.06
C SER A 45 3.95 -4.28 14.24
N SER A 46 4.86 -5.07 14.83
CA SER A 46 5.53 -6.15 14.09
C SER A 46 4.59 -7.18 13.45
N PRO A 47 3.46 -7.62 14.07
CA PRO A 47 2.60 -8.64 13.48
C PRO A 47 1.99 -8.22 12.14
N ILE A 48 1.55 -6.96 12.01
CA ILE A 48 0.96 -6.49 10.76
C ILE A 48 2.01 -6.35 9.66
N ILE A 49 3.24 -5.93 10.00
CA ILE A 49 4.35 -5.87 9.04
C ILE A 49 4.74 -7.27 8.57
N ILE A 50 4.85 -8.24 9.49
CA ILE A 50 5.12 -9.65 9.15
C ILE A 50 4.02 -10.20 8.24
N LEU A 51 2.75 -9.91 8.51
CA LEU A 51 1.64 -10.33 7.68
C LEU A 51 1.75 -9.79 6.24
N VAL A 52 2.15 -8.53 6.09
CA VAL A 52 2.35 -7.90 4.77
C VAL A 52 3.56 -8.50 4.04
N ILE A 53 4.64 -8.81 4.75
CA ILE A 53 5.80 -9.54 4.20
C ILE A 53 5.38 -10.92 3.70
N ILE A 54 4.69 -11.71 4.53
CA ILE A 54 4.20 -13.04 4.14
C ILE A 54 3.28 -12.92 2.93
N TRP A 55 2.38 -11.95 2.92
CA TRP A 55 1.49 -11.71 1.78
C TRP A 55 2.29 -11.40 0.51
N SER A 56 3.31 -10.53 0.59
CA SER A 56 4.20 -10.21 -0.53
C SER A 56 4.88 -11.45 -1.12
N GLU A 57 5.44 -12.31 -0.27
CA GLU A 57 6.10 -13.56 -0.71
C GLU A 57 5.11 -14.50 -1.42
N ILE A 58 3.92 -14.68 -0.85
CA ILE A 58 2.87 -15.48 -1.47
C ILE A 58 2.48 -14.91 -2.84
N ARG A 59 2.32 -13.58 -2.94
CA ARG A 59 1.93 -12.92 -4.19
C ARG A 59 2.95 -13.14 -5.29
N ILE A 60 4.24 -12.93 -4.99
CA ILE A 60 5.31 -13.09 -5.99
C ILE A 60 5.52 -14.55 -6.36
N SER A 61 5.40 -15.46 -5.40
CA SER A 61 5.43 -16.90 -5.68
C SER A 61 4.31 -17.30 -6.67
N ILE A 62 3.08 -16.84 -6.45
CA ILE A 62 1.93 -17.11 -7.35
C ILE A 62 2.14 -16.51 -8.74
N LEU A 63 2.70 -15.29 -8.83
CA LEU A 63 3.03 -14.63 -10.10
C LEU A 63 4.09 -15.41 -10.89
N ASN A 64 5.12 -15.91 -10.21
CA ASN A 64 6.21 -16.67 -10.83
C ASN A 64 5.79 -18.10 -11.22
N SER A 65 4.85 -18.70 -10.49
CA SER A 65 4.31 -20.04 -10.79
C SER A 65 3.13 -20.01 -11.78
N TYR A 66 2.96 -18.93 -12.54
CA TYR A 66 1.81 -18.75 -13.43
C TYR A 66 1.82 -19.80 -14.56
N THR A 67 1.06 -20.87 -14.38
CA THR A 67 0.82 -21.93 -15.37
C THR A 67 -0.59 -21.89 -15.97
N GLY A 68 -1.31 -20.77 -15.82
CA GLY A 68 -2.63 -20.55 -16.43
C GLY A 68 -3.85 -20.84 -15.54
N ALA A 69 -3.67 -21.11 -14.25
CA ALA A 69 -4.76 -21.44 -13.31
C ALA A 69 -5.65 -20.25 -12.88
N ILE A 70 -5.20 -19.00 -13.05
CA ILE A 70 -5.92 -17.78 -12.66
C ILE A 70 -6.15 -16.92 -13.91
N SER A 71 -7.34 -16.34 -14.05
CA SER A 71 -7.62 -15.46 -15.19
C SER A 71 -6.71 -14.22 -15.17
N LYS A 72 -6.29 -13.72 -16.34
CA LYS A 72 -5.47 -12.50 -16.44
C LYS A 72 -6.08 -11.32 -15.67
N LYS A 73 -7.41 -11.17 -15.68
CA LYS A 73 -8.13 -10.10 -14.98
C LYS A 73 -8.04 -10.22 -13.45
N GLU A 74 -8.11 -11.45 -12.94
CA GLU A 74 -7.99 -11.72 -11.51
C GLU A 74 -6.56 -11.54 -11.01
N ALA A 75 -5.57 -11.96 -11.81
CA ALA A 75 -4.16 -11.70 -11.53
C ALA A 75 -3.86 -10.20 -11.43
N ILE A 76 -4.42 -9.38 -12.34
CA ILE A 76 -4.26 -7.92 -12.32
C ILE A 76 -4.93 -7.32 -11.08
N PHE A 77 -6.19 -7.68 -10.79
CA PHE A 77 -6.90 -7.19 -9.61
C PHE A 77 -6.11 -7.38 -8.31
N HIS A 78 -5.57 -8.58 -8.11
CA HIS A 78 -4.81 -8.84 -6.89
C HIS A 78 -3.44 -8.15 -6.88
N ASN A 79 -2.84 -7.92 -8.05
CA ASN A 79 -1.62 -7.16 -8.15
C ASN A 79 -1.86 -5.68 -7.77
N ASP A 80 -2.97 -5.10 -8.21
CA ASP A 80 -3.36 -3.75 -7.81
C ASP A 80 -3.65 -3.68 -6.31
N LEU A 81 -4.41 -4.65 -5.80
CA LEU A 81 -4.73 -4.73 -4.37
C LEU A 81 -3.45 -4.77 -3.52
N PHE A 82 -2.48 -5.58 -3.94
CA PHE A 82 -1.19 -5.68 -3.26
C PHE A 82 -0.39 -4.37 -3.38
N LEU A 83 -0.18 -3.85 -4.59
CA LEU A 83 0.65 -2.66 -4.81
C LEU A 83 0.10 -1.45 -4.06
N ILE A 84 -1.20 -1.21 -4.13
CA ILE A 84 -1.83 -0.07 -3.47
C ILE A 84 -1.81 -0.25 -1.95
N THR A 85 -2.10 -1.45 -1.40
CA THR A 85 -1.98 -1.66 0.05
C THR A 85 -0.53 -1.47 0.52
N PHE A 86 0.43 -1.99 -0.25
CA PHE A 86 1.85 -1.87 0.04
C PHE A 86 2.32 -0.41 0.05
N SER A 87 1.86 0.42 -0.90
CA SER A 87 2.25 1.82 -0.97
C SER A 87 1.72 2.63 0.22
N PHE A 88 0.52 2.34 0.72
CA PHE A 88 -0.01 2.97 1.94
C PHE A 88 0.88 2.68 3.16
N ILE A 89 1.19 1.40 3.40
CA ILE A 89 1.99 0.99 4.55
C ILE A 89 3.41 1.54 4.42
N SER A 90 4.03 1.35 3.25
CA SER A 90 5.38 1.84 2.98
C SER A 90 5.49 3.36 3.08
N GLY A 91 4.52 4.09 2.51
CA GLY A 91 4.47 5.54 2.56
C GLY A 91 4.31 6.06 4.00
N THR A 92 3.49 5.38 4.82
CA THR A 92 3.35 5.68 6.24
C THR A 92 4.67 5.45 7.00
N LEU A 93 5.36 4.34 6.73
CA LEU A 93 6.66 4.08 7.37
C LEU A 93 7.72 5.08 6.93
N LEU A 94 7.72 5.49 5.67
CA LEU A 94 8.60 6.55 5.19
C LEU A 94 8.28 7.90 5.85
N SER A 95 6.99 8.24 6.06
CA SER A 95 6.63 9.51 6.71
C SER A 95 7.12 9.58 8.15
N PHE A 96 7.13 8.46 8.88
CA PHE A 96 7.67 8.39 10.23
C PHE A 96 9.15 8.78 10.30
N LEU A 97 9.96 8.48 9.28
CA LEU A 97 11.36 8.90 9.25
C LEU A 97 11.51 10.43 9.36
N PHE A 98 10.47 11.18 9.02
CA PHE A 98 10.46 12.63 8.96
C PHE A 98 9.59 13.29 10.04
N GLU A 99 8.70 12.53 10.69
CA GLU A 99 7.75 13.03 11.70
C GLU A 99 8.23 12.88 13.14
N TYR A 100 9.52 12.65 13.36
CA TYR A 100 10.14 12.46 14.68
C TYR A 100 10.00 13.64 15.67
N LYS A 101 9.49 14.80 15.22
CA LYS A 101 9.19 15.95 16.08
C LYS A 101 7.72 16.04 16.48
N ASN A 102 6.85 15.24 15.87
CA ASN A 102 5.42 15.26 16.14
C ASN A 102 5.12 14.33 17.33
N SER A 103 4.70 14.92 18.46
CA SER A 103 4.40 14.18 19.69
C SER A 103 3.28 13.16 19.52
N ASP A 104 2.28 13.47 18.70
CA ASP A 104 1.15 12.57 18.46
C ASP A 104 1.62 11.34 17.67
N VAL A 105 2.47 11.54 16.66
CA VAL A 105 3.04 10.44 15.89
C VAL A 105 3.96 9.60 16.78
N LEU A 106 4.85 10.23 17.56
CA LEU A 106 5.74 9.51 18.49
C LEU A 106 4.97 8.64 19.50
N GLY A 107 3.82 9.09 19.99
CA GLY A 107 3.01 8.34 20.95
C GLY A 107 2.14 7.25 20.33
N TRP A 108 1.73 7.43 19.06
CA TRP A 108 0.69 6.60 18.43
C TRP A 108 1.13 5.86 17.17
N TRP A 109 2.40 5.98 16.76
CA TRP A 109 2.93 5.38 15.53
C TRP A 109 2.57 3.89 15.34
N PRO A 110 2.57 3.01 16.37
CA PRO A 110 2.25 1.59 16.15
C PRO A 110 0.77 1.43 15.78
N VAL A 111 -0.11 2.19 16.43
CA VAL A 111 -1.56 2.21 16.16
C VAL A 111 -1.85 2.81 14.80
N ILE A 112 -1.12 3.87 14.43
CA ILE A 112 -1.21 4.50 13.10
C ILE A 112 -0.90 3.47 12.00
N ILE A 113 0.10 2.59 12.17
CA ILE A 113 0.40 1.53 11.19
C ILE A 113 -0.83 0.61 10.98
N TYR A 114 -1.50 0.19 12.05
CA TYR A 114 -2.71 -0.65 11.92
C TYR A 114 -3.84 0.08 11.21
N ILE A 115 -4.11 1.33 11.58
CA ILE A 115 -5.13 2.15 10.95
C ILE A 115 -4.84 2.31 9.46
N MET A 116 -3.60 2.65 9.11
CA MET A 116 -3.18 2.84 7.72
C MET A 116 -3.17 1.53 6.92
N ALA A 117 -2.88 0.39 7.55
CA ALA A 117 -3.00 -0.91 6.91
C ALA A 117 -4.46 -1.25 6.56
N ILE A 118 -5.40 -1.03 7.49
CA ILE A 118 -6.83 -1.26 7.25
C ILE A 118 -7.35 -0.29 6.19
N TYR A 119 -7.05 0.99 6.35
CA TYR A 119 -7.51 2.03 5.43
C TYR A 119 -6.93 1.83 4.02
N GLY A 120 -5.64 1.54 3.93
CA GLY A 120 -4.96 1.23 2.68
C GLY A 120 -5.53 -0.01 2.00
N PHE A 121 -5.85 -1.06 2.76
CA PHE A 121 -6.49 -2.26 2.22
C PHE A 121 -7.89 -1.97 1.67
N LEU A 122 -8.73 -1.22 2.39
CA LEU A 122 -10.07 -0.83 1.93
C LEU A 122 -9.99 0.04 0.66
N PHE A 123 -9.11 1.04 0.66
CA PHE A 123 -8.85 1.88 -0.52
C PHE A 123 -8.42 1.01 -1.70
N ALA A 124 -7.44 0.14 -1.49
CA ALA A 124 -6.90 -0.75 -2.52
C ALA A 124 -7.97 -1.70 -3.05
N PHE A 125 -8.87 -2.18 -2.20
CA PHE A 125 -9.99 -3.03 -2.60
C PHE A 125 -10.96 -2.28 -3.52
N ILE A 126 -11.42 -1.09 -3.12
CA ILE A 126 -12.30 -0.25 -3.94
C ILE A 126 -11.62 0.04 -5.27
N PHE A 127 -10.38 0.56 -5.23
CA PHE A 127 -9.58 0.89 -6.40
C PHE A 127 -9.47 -0.30 -7.37
N SER A 128 -9.03 -1.45 -6.88
CA SER A 128 -8.80 -2.63 -7.72
C SER A 128 -10.11 -3.17 -8.28
N PHE A 129 -11.19 -3.13 -7.50
CA PHE A 129 -12.50 -3.58 -7.93
C PHE A 129 -13.03 -2.72 -9.08
N THR A 130 -12.96 -1.40 -8.95
CA THR A 130 -13.40 -0.46 -10.00
C THR A 130 -12.45 -0.43 -11.19
N ALA A 131 -11.15 -0.65 -10.99
CA ALA A 131 -10.15 -0.72 -12.06
C ALA A 131 -10.34 -1.90 -13.02
N ARG A 132 -11.06 -2.97 -12.62
CA ARG A 132 -11.57 -4.01 -13.56
C ARG A 132 -12.44 -3.42 -14.68
N GLY A 133 -12.90 -2.18 -14.47
CA GLY A 133 -13.46 -1.24 -15.42
C GLY A 133 -12.66 -1.00 -16.70
N LEU A 134 -11.34 -1.15 -16.61
CA LEU A 134 -10.37 -0.62 -17.56
C LEU A 134 -9.68 -1.77 -18.33
N ASP A 135 -9.45 -1.59 -19.62
CA ASP A 135 -8.91 -2.65 -20.49
C ASP A 135 -7.41 -2.95 -20.23
N ASP A 136 -6.63 -1.96 -19.75
CA ASP A 136 -5.28 -2.13 -19.19
C ASP A 136 -4.98 -0.99 -18.19
N HIS A 137 -4.86 -1.35 -16.91
CA HIS A 137 -4.64 -0.40 -15.82
C HIS A 137 -3.32 -0.60 -15.08
N LYS A 138 -2.38 -1.41 -15.62
CA LYS A 138 -1.09 -1.62 -14.93
C LYS A 138 -0.31 -0.33 -14.74
N LYS A 139 -0.12 0.46 -15.82
CA LYS A 139 0.56 1.75 -15.75
C LYS A 139 -0.15 2.72 -14.82
N TYR A 140 -1.48 2.69 -14.86
CA TYR A 140 -2.33 3.53 -14.03
C TYR A 140 -2.18 3.20 -12.53
N THR A 141 -2.19 1.91 -12.16
CA THR A 141 -1.87 1.45 -10.80
C THR A 141 -0.47 1.88 -10.39
N PHE A 142 0.53 1.78 -11.26
CA PHE A 142 1.89 2.23 -10.94
C PHE A 142 1.95 3.74 -10.62
N VAL A 143 1.20 4.58 -11.32
CA VAL A 143 1.10 6.01 -10.98
C VAL A 143 0.53 6.19 -9.57
N TYR A 144 -0.56 5.50 -9.25
CA TYR A 144 -1.16 5.56 -7.91
C TYR A 144 -0.23 5.03 -6.83
N PHE A 145 0.50 3.95 -7.12
CA PHE A 145 1.52 3.39 -6.24
C PHE A 145 2.57 4.45 -5.87
N PHE A 146 3.15 5.15 -6.85
CA PHE A 146 4.15 6.19 -6.58
C PHE A 146 3.57 7.40 -5.85
N LEU A 147 2.36 7.84 -6.22
CA LEU A 147 1.69 8.93 -5.51
C LEU A 147 1.48 8.57 -4.04
N LEU A 148 0.94 7.40 -3.76
CA LEU A 148 0.68 6.95 -2.38
C LEU A 148 1.95 6.63 -1.59
N LEU A 149 3.04 6.26 -2.25
CA LEU A 149 4.33 6.02 -1.59
C LEU A 149 5.02 7.34 -1.20
N LEU A 150 5.06 8.30 -2.13
CA LEU A 150 5.84 9.53 -1.98
C LEU A 150 5.08 10.62 -1.23
N PHE A 151 3.77 10.74 -1.46
CA PHE A 151 3.00 11.87 -0.96
C PHE A 151 2.87 11.93 0.58
N PRO A 152 2.70 10.81 1.31
CA PRO A 152 2.79 10.84 2.78
C PRO A 152 4.17 11.32 3.26
N SER A 153 5.23 11.02 2.49
CA SER A 153 6.61 11.43 2.82
C SER A 153 6.87 12.92 2.58
N LEU A 154 6.01 13.62 1.84
CA LEU A 154 6.11 15.07 1.60
C LEU A 154 5.60 15.92 2.78
N SER A 155 5.07 15.30 3.86
CA SER A 155 4.75 16.00 5.11
C SER A 155 5.97 16.74 5.69
N LEU A 156 7.19 16.30 5.34
CA LEU A 156 8.47 16.96 5.62
C LEU A 156 8.50 18.48 5.33
N LEU A 157 7.83 18.94 4.28
CA LEU A 157 7.89 20.35 3.86
C LEU A 157 7.03 21.27 4.73
N GLY A 158 6.42 20.76 5.82
CA GLY A 158 5.44 21.50 6.62
C GLY A 158 4.15 21.79 5.84
N CYS A 159 3.97 21.16 4.69
CA CYS A 159 2.86 21.41 3.79
C CYS A 159 1.62 20.56 4.11
N PHE A 160 1.73 19.51 4.93
CA PHE A 160 0.65 18.54 5.14
C PHE A 160 0.45 18.22 6.62
N ASP A 161 -0.68 18.66 7.17
CA ASP A 161 -1.25 18.12 8.41
C ASP A 161 -2.09 16.86 8.09
N ASN A 162 -2.51 16.13 9.14
CA ASN A 162 -3.34 14.93 9.01
C ASN A 162 -4.62 15.17 8.18
N ASN A 163 -5.21 16.37 8.26
CA ASN A 163 -6.41 16.72 7.51
C ASN A 163 -6.13 16.78 6.00
N ARG A 164 -5.02 17.40 5.60
CA ARG A 164 -4.62 17.49 4.19
C ARG A 164 -4.25 16.13 3.62
N PHE A 165 -3.65 15.23 4.40
CA PHE A 165 -3.42 13.85 3.98
C PHE A 165 -4.75 13.13 3.69
N ASN A 166 -5.71 13.19 4.61
CA ASN A 166 -7.03 12.58 4.43
C ASN A 166 -7.76 13.14 3.21
N VAL A 167 -7.72 14.47 3.02
CA VAL A 167 -8.28 15.13 1.84
C VAL A 167 -7.58 14.67 0.57
N PHE A 168 -6.25 14.57 0.56
CA PHE A 168 -5.50 14.07 -0.60
C PHE A 168 -5.90 12.65 -0.97
N ILE A 169 -5.97 11.73 0.00
CA ILE A 169 -6.39 10.35 -0.27
C ILE A 169 -7.83 10.31 -0.78
N GLY A 170 -8.74 11.06 -0.16
CA GLY A 170 -10.14 11.16 -0.59
C GLY A 170 -10.26 11.70 -2.02
N LEU A 171 -9.50 12.73 -2.36
CA LEU A 171 -9.43 13.29 -3.72
C LEU A 171 -8.85 12.28 -4.70
N LEU A 172 -7.80 11.56 -4.32
CA LEU A 172 -7.19 10.55 -5.17
C LEU A 172 -8.18 9.42 -5.50
N LEU A 173 -8.97 8.97 -4.52
CA LEU A 173 -10.05 8.01 -4.75
C LEU A 173 -11.16 8.62 -5.63
N GLY A 174 -11.56 9.87 -5.37
CA GLY A 174 -12.58 10.56 -6.15
C GLY A 174 -12.19 10.69 -7.62
N VAL A 175 -10.94 11.09 -7.90
CA VAL A 175 -10.36 11.16 -9.25
C VAL A 175 -10.35 9.77 -9.89
N HIS A 176 -10.00 8.72 -9.13
CA HIS A 176 -10.05 7.34 -9.63
C HIS A 176 -11.45 6.94 -10.10
N LEU A 177 -12.44 7.12 -9.23
CA LEU A 177 -13.83 6.74 -9.51
C LEU A 177 -14.39 7.51 -10.70
N LEU A 178 -14.12 8.81 -10.78
CA LEU A 178 -14.54 9.66 -11.90
C LEU A 178 -13.88 9.22 -13.20
N PHE A 179 -12.58 8.92 -13.19
CA PHE A 179 -11.87 8.44 -14.36
C PHE A 179 -12.45 7.12 -14.88
N VAL A 180 -12.70 6.15 -13.99
CA VAL A 180 -13.32 4.87 -14.34
C VAL A 180 -14.72 5.08 -14.94
N LEU A 181 -15.53 5.95 -14.32
CA LEU A 181 -16.89 6.26 -14.80
C LEU A 181 -16.87 6.85 -16.21
N VAL A 182 -16.06 7.89 -16.44
CA VAL A 182 -15.92 8.55 -17.74
C VAL A 182 -15.46 7.56 -18.80
N TYR A 183 -14.45 6.74 -18.49
CA TYR A 183 -13.95 5.72 -19.40
C TYR A 183 -15.03 4.71 -19.80
N ARG A 184 -15.84 4.25 -18.83
CA ARG A 184 -16.96 3.33 -19.09
C ARG A 184 -18.04 3.96 -19.98
N ILE A 185 -18.40 5.22 -19.74
CA ILE A 185 -19.37 5.95 -20.57
C ILE A 185 -18.87 6.05 -22.01
N LEU A 186 -17.62 6.45 -22.21
CA LEU A 186 -17.02 6.56 -23.55
C LEU A 186 -16.99 5.22 -24.29
N LEU A 187 -16.69 4.12 -23.59
CA LEU A 187 -16.74 2.78 -24.18
C LEU A 187 -18.15 2.37 -24.61
N LEU A 188 -19.18 2.71 -23.83
CA LEU A 188 -20.57 2.41 -24.17
C LEU A 188 -21.03 3.20 -25.40
N ILE A 189 -20.70 4.49 -25.47
CA ILE A 189 -21.00 5.33 -26.64
C ILE A 189 -20.35 4.75 -27.90
N ARG A 190 -19.05 4.39 -27.83
CA ARG A 190 -18.32 3.81 -28.96
C ARG A 190 -18.92 2.48 -29.44
N LYS A 191 -19.41 1.65 -28.53
CA LYS A 191 -20.08 0.38 -28.89
C LYS A 191 -21.44 0.63 -29.55
N SER A 192 -22.14 1.70 -29.18
CA SER A 192 -23.42 2.07 -29.78
C SER A 192 -23.27 2.61 -31.19
N THR A 193 -22.17 3.31 -31.50
CA THR A 193 -21.93 3.89 -32.83
C THR A 193 -21.27 2.94 -33.83
N SER A 194 -20.82 1.77 -33.37
CA SER A 194 -20.18 0.74 -34.20
C SER A 194 -21.16 -0.37 -34.66
N LYS A 195 -22.44 -0.25 -34.33
CA LYS A 195 -23.53 -1.10 -34.83
C LYS A 195 -24.26 -0.38 -35.96
#